data_AF-A0A800JGY4-F1
#
_entry.id   AF-A0A800JGY4-F1
#
_cell.length_a   1.000
_cell.length_b   1.000
_cell.length_c   1.000
_cell.angle_alpha   90.00
_cell.angle_beta   90.00
_cell.angle_gamma   90.00
#
_symmetry.space_group_name_H-M   'P 1'
#
loop_
_entity.id
_entity.type
_entity.pdbx_description
1 polymer ?
#
loop_
_entity_poly.entity_id
_entity_poly.type
_entity_poly.pdbx_seq_one_letter_code
_entity_poly.pdbx_strand_id
1 'polypeptide(L)'
;MIPVNPVAAQGLADIYRQQRAIMDRSREITDASKVGAAVAPEGAQAPGKPEAVGFGGVLDKFVNEVNTKQLDSTQAINDLLAGKDIPLHQVMITMQEAGVAFQLMVEVRNKL
;
A
#
# COMPACT_ATOMS: atom_id res chain seq x y z
N MET A 1 -39.97 44.60 9.72
CA MET A 1 -40.45 43.24 10.03
C MET A 1 -39.53 42.26 9.31
N ILE A 2 -38.83 41.40 10.05
CA ILE A 2 -37.93 40.35 9.50
C ILE A 2 -38.53 39.00 9.95
N PRO A 3 -38.79 38.05 9.04
CA PRO A 3 -39.45 36.80 9.38
C PRO A 3 -38.48 35.84 10.09
N VAL A 4 -38.91 35.35 11.25
CA VAL A 4 -38.26 34.23 11.97
C VAL A 4 -38.61 32.93 11.28
N ASN A 5 -37.59 32.20 10.83
CA ASN A 5 -37.71 30.93 10.12
C ASN A 5 -37.76 29.75 11.12
N PRO A 6 -38.86 28.99 11.23
CA PRO A 6 -39.04 27.93 12.24
C PRO A 6 -38.40 26.57 11.90
N VAL A 7 -37.83 26.40 10.69
CA VAL A 7 -37.30 25.10 10.23
C VAL A 7 -35.91 24.78 10.83
N ALA A 8 -35.16 25.78 11.29
CA ALA A 8 -33.85 25.59 11.92
C ALA A 8 -33.91 24.95 13.32
N ALA A 9 -35.07 25.02 13.99
CA ALA A 9 -35.27 24.41 15.32
C ALA A 9 -35.53 22.89 15.24
N GLN A 10 -35.91 22.38 14.07
CA GLN A 10 -36.25 20.97 13.89
C GLN A 10 -35.01 20.09 13.69
N GLY A 11 -34.03 20.54 12.90
CA GLY A 11 -32.82 19.77 12.60
C GLY A 11 -31.93 19.50 13.82
N LEU A 12 -31.91 20.40 14.80
CA LEU A 12 -31.13 20.19 16.03
C LEU A 12 -31.74 19.05 16.89
N ALA A 13 -33.06 18.92 16.95
CA ALA A 13 -33.74 17.88 17.71
C ALA A 13 -33.55 16.47 17.11
N ASP A 14 -33.32 16.36 15.80
CA ASP A 14 -32.97 15.09 15.13
C ASP A 14 -31.52 14.66 15.43
N ILE A 15 -30.58 15.60 15.47
CA ILE A 15 -29.16 15.32 15.78
C ILE A 15 -29.00 14.80 17.21
N TYR A 16 -29.76 15.34 18.17
CA TYR A 16 -29.74 14.83 19.56
C TYR A 16 -30.34 13.43 19.71
N ARG A 17 -31.32 13.07 18.88
CA ARG A 17 -31.89 11.72 18.85
C ARG A 17 -30.90 10.70 18.27
N GLN A 18 -30.12 11.11 17.28
CA GLN A 18 -29.10 10.26 16.67
C GLN A 18 -27.90 10.02 17.60
N GLN A 19 -27.43 11.04 18.35
CA GLN A 19 -26.32 10.86 19.29
C GLN A 19 -26.64 9.86 20.41
N ARG A 20 -27.92 9.75 20.83
CA ARG A 20 -28.31 8.82 21.90
C ARG A 20 -28.30 7.36 21.46
N ALA A 21 -28.72 7.08 20.23
CA ALA A 21 -28.69 5.73 19.66
C ALA A 21 -27.26 5.22 19.37
N ILE A 22 -26.32 6.12 19.11
CA ILE A 22 -24.90 5.78 18.89
C ILE A 22 -24.22 5.31 20.19
N MET A 23 -24.65 5.81 21.36
CA MET A 23 -24.11 5.37 22.65
C MET A 23 -24.57 3.98 23.08
N ASP A 24 -25.79 3.55 22.72
CA ASP A 24 -26.25 2.19 23.03
C ASP A 24 -25.55 1.16 22.14
N ARG A 25 -25.24 1.51 20.88
CA ARG A 25 -24.53 0.64 19.93
C ARG A 25 -23.09 0.31 20.34
N SER A 26 -22.42 1.18 21.10
CA SER A 26 -21.03 0.93 21.53
C SER A 26 -20.93 -0.14 22.64
N ARG A 27 -22.02 -0.40 23.39
CA ARG A 27 -22.06 -1.43 24.43
C ARG A 27 -22.17 -2.85 23.86
N GLU A 28 -22.91 -3.05 22.77
CA GLU A 28 -23.00 -4.37 22.10
C GLU A 28 -21.67 -4.80 21.45
N ILE A 29 -20.89 -3.87 20.92
CA ILE A 29 -19.60 -4.18 20.27
C ILE A 29 -18.56 -4.64 21.30
N THR A 30 -18.67 -4.20 22.55
CA THR A 30 -17.72 -4.58 23.62
C THR A 30 -18.04 -5.96 24.21
N ASP A 31 -19.30 -6.41 24.19
CA ASP A 31 -19.72 -7.70 24.75
C ASP A 31 -19.41 -8.88 23.80
N ALA A 32 -19.56 -8.66 22.48
CA ALA A 32 -19.17 -9.64 21.46
C ALA A 32 -17.65 -9.93 21.43
N SER A 33 -16.83 -9.03 21.98
CA SER A 33 -15.38 -9.20 22.05
C SER A 33 -14.90 -10.02 23.26
N LYS A 34 -15.77 -10.33 24.24
CA LYS A 34 -15.38 -11.05 25.48
C LYS A 34 -15.68 -12.56 25.48
N VAL A 35 -16.33 -13.10 24.46
CA VAL A 35 -16.64 -14.55 24.38
C VAL A 35 -15.50 -15.36 23.72
N GLY A 36 -14.46 -14.70 23.20
CA GLY A 36 -13.27 -15.37 22.61
C GLY A 36 -12.10 -15.60 23.56
N ALA A 37 -12.20 -15.21 24.84
CA ALA A 37 -11.10 -15.25 25.80
C ALA A 37 -11.25 -16.39 26.82
N ALA A 38 -11.37 -17.63 26.33
CA ALA A 38 -11.09 -18.80 27.15
C ALA A 38 -10.63 -19.95 26.26
N VAL A 39 -9.46 -20.49 26.59
CA VAL A 39 -8.79 -21.71 26.11
C VAL A 39 -8.00 -21.61 24.78
N ALA A 40 -6.70 -21.35 24.91
CA ALA A 40 -5.71 -21.92 24.01
C ALA A 40 -4.56 -22.47 24.86
N PRO A 41 -4.22 -23.77 24.74
CA PRO A 41 -3.07 -24.34 25.42
C PRO A 41 -1.78 -23.87 24.74
N GLU A 42 -0.81 -23.57 25.58
CA GLU A 42 0.60 -23.43 25.24
C GLU A 42 1.12 -24.75 24.63
N GLY A 43 1.57 -24.74 23.38
CA GLY A 43 2.15 -25.92 22.76
C GLY A 43 2.33 -25.81 21.24
N ALA A 44 3.59 -25.95 20.81
CA ALA A 44 4.08 -26.11 19.43
C ALA A 44 4.12 -24.84 18.56
N GLN A 45 5.19 -24.06 18.74
CA GLN A 45 5.81 -23.35 17.62
C GLN A 45 6.22 -24.39 16.58
N ALA A 46 5.43 -24.51 15.51
CA ALA A 46 5.87 -25.17 14.30
C ALA A 46 7.07 -24.39 13.74
N PRO A 47 8.18 -25.06 13.37
CA PRO A 47 9.25 -24.38 12.65
C PRO A 47 8.64 -23.78 11.38
N GLY A 48 8.82 -22.47 11.22
CA GLY A 48 8.29 -21.72 10.09
C GLY A 48 8.61 -22.45 8.80
N LYS A 49 7.58 -22.86 8.06
CA LYS A 49 7.74 -23.28 6.68
C LYS A 49 8.51 -22.16 5.98
N PRO A 50 9.58 -22.44 5.22
CA PRO A 50 10.12 -21.46 4.31
C PRO A 50 8.94 -21.03 3.43
N GLU A 51 8.59 -19.74 3.46
CA GLU A 51 7.65 -19.20 2.48
C GLU A 51 8.29 -19.48 1.12
N ALA A 52 7.79 -20.49 0.43
CA ALA A 52 8.14 -20.71 -0.96
C ALA A 52 7.76 -19.40 -1.66
N VAL A 53 8.76 -18.68 -2.17
CA VAL A 53 8.54 -17.42 -2.87
C VAL A 53 7.61 -17.74 -4.04
N GLY A 54 6.33 -17.41 -3.88
CA GLY A 54 5.34 -17.63 -4.92
C GLY A 54 5.68 -16.78 -6.13
N PHE A 55 5.13 -17.13 -7.29
CA PHE A 55 5.31 -16.36 -8.52
C PHE A 55 5.04 -14.85 -8.32
N GLY A 56 4.03 -14.48 -7.52
CA GLY A 56 3.76 -13.08 -7.15
C GLY A 56 4.93 -12.39 -6.45
N GLY A 57 5.60 -13.07 -5.51
CA GLY A 57 6.78 -12.51 -4.84
C GLY A 57 8.00 -12.36 -5.77
N VAL A 58 8.13 -13.23 -6.78
CA VAL A 58 9.14 -13.07 -7.83
C VAL A 58 8.81 -11.88 -8.74
N LEU A 59 7.53 -11.73 -9.10
CA LEU A 59 7.05 -10.60 -9.90
C LEU A 59 7.26 -9.27 -9.18
N ASP A 60 6.92 -9.19 -7.89
CA ASP A 60 7.12 -7.99 -7.07
C ASP A 60 8.60 -7.60 -7.00
N LYS A 61 9.50 -8.58 -6.83
CA LYS A 61 10.95 -8.33 -6.89
C LYS A 61 11.36 -7.79 -8.25
N PHE A 62 10.86 -8.38 -9.32
CA PHE A 62 11.19 -7.96 -10.68
C PHE A 62 10.70 -6.53 -10.96
N VAL A 63 9.50 -6.17 -10.50
CA VAL A 63 8.97 -4.79 -10.62
C VAL A 63 9.86 -3.79 -9.90
N ASN A 64 10.28 -4.10 -8.68
CA ASN A 64 11.20 -3.25 -7.91
C ASN A 64 12.57 -3.13 -8.59
N GLU A 65 13.05 -4.21 -9.20
CA GLU A 65 14.32 -4.24 -9.92
C GLU A 65 14.27 -3.35 -11.16
N VAL A 66 13.21 -3.42 -11.97
CA VAL A 66 13.02 -2.52 -13.13
C VAL A 66 12.99 -1.06 -12.70
N ASN A 67 12.28 -0.73 -11.61
CA ASN A 67 12.25 0.63 -11.07
C ASN A 67 13.66 1.10 -10.65
N THR A 68 14.41 0.24 -9.97
CA THR A 68 15.79 0.54 -9.57
C THR A 68 16.67 0.80 -10.79
N LYS A 69 16.62 -0.06 -11.82
CA LYS A 69 17.38 0.12 -13.07
C LYS A 69 17.03 1.42 -13.79
N GLN A 70 15.74 1.81 -13.79
CA GLN A 70 15.31 3.08 -14.37
C GLN A 70 15.85 4.29 -13.62
N LEU A 71 15.88 4.23 -12.28
CA LEU A 71 16.46 5.28 -11.44
C LEU A 71 17.98 5.37 -11.63
N ASP A 72 18.67 4.23 -11.65
CA ASP A 72 20.12 4.16 -11.88
C ASP A 72 20.50 4.74 -13.24
N SER A 73 19.74 4.39 -14.29
CA SER A 73 19.90 4.94 -15.64
C SER A 73 19.74 6.46 -15.65
N THR A 74 18.70 6.97 -14.98
CA THR A 74 18.44 8.42 -14.87
C THR A 74 19.57 9.11 -14.11
N GLN A 75 20.05 8.51 -13.02
CA GLN A 75 21.14 9.06 -12.23
C GLN A 75 22.46 9.07 -13.03
N ALA A 76 22.77 8.01 -13.76
CA ALA A 76 23.96 7.91 -14.60
C ALA A 76 23.96 8.98 -15.71
N ILE A 77 22.79 9.25 -16.31
CA ILE A 77 22.61 10.35 -17.27
C ILE A 77 22.87 11.69 -16.58
N ASN A 78 22.25 11.94 -15.42
CA ASN A 78 22.42 13.18 -14.68
C ASN A 78 23.89 13.41 -14.29
N ASP A 79 24.58 12.37 -13.87
CA ASP A 79 25.99 12.41 -13.47
C ASP A 79 26.90 12.75 -14.65
N LEU A 80 26.64 12.15 -15.82
CA LEU A 80 27.33 12.47 -17.06
C LEU A 80 27.09 13.93 -17.48
N LEU A 81 25.84 14.39 -17.43
CA LEU A 81 25.48 15.78 -17.79
C LEU A 81 26.06 16.79 -16.79
N ALA A 82 26.21 16.41 -15.53
CA ALA A 82 26.85 17.21 -14.49
C ALA A 82 28.39 17.24 -14.61
N GLY A 83 28.97 16.53 -15.59
CA GLY A 83 30.42 16.45 -15.79
C GLY A 83 31.14 15.64 -14.72
N LYS A 84 30.45 14.76 -14.00
CA LYS A 84 31.10 13.80 -13.09
C LYS A 84 31.92 12.81 -13.90
N ASP A 85 32.96 12.25 -13.27
CA ASP A 85 33.83 11.25 -13.86
C ASP A 85 33.13 9.89 -13.95
N ILE A 86 32.18 9.77 -14.89
CA ILE A 86 31.50 8.52 -15.24
C ILE A 86 31.75 8.21 -16.72
N PRO A 87 32.25 7.00 -17.06
CA PRO A 87 32.45 6.63 -18.46
C PRO A 87 31.14 6.59 -19.24
N LEU A 88 31.12 7.16 -20.45
CA LEU A 88 29.92 7.19 -21.32
C LEU A 88 29.36 5.78 -21.59
N HIS A 89 30.23 4.78 -21.79
CA HIS A 89 29.78 3.40 -22.04
C HIS A 89 29.03 2.82 -20.84
N GLN A 90 29.38 3.20 -19.61
CA GLN A 90 28.67 2.75 -18.42
C GLN A 90 27.25 3.29 -18.40
N VAL A 91 27.07 4.57 -18.73
CA VAL A 91 25.74 5.20 -18.86
C VAL A 91 24.91 4.47 -19.91
N MET A 92 25.50 4.19 -21.08
CA MET A 92 24.82 3.47 -22.15
C MET A 92 24.42 2.04 -21.73
N ILE A 93 25.28 1.33 -20.99
CA ILE A 93 24.96 -0.01 -20.47
C ILE A 93 23.80 0.07 -19.48
N THR A 94 23.83 0.99 -18.51
CA THR A 94 22.74 1.14 -17.53
C THR A 94 21.41 1.48 -18.22
N MET A 95 21.44 2.30 -19.28
CA MET A 95 20.26 2.58 -20.10
C MET A 95 19.73 1.35 -20.84
N GLN A 96 20.62 0.55 -21.42
CA GLN A 96 20.26 -0.69 -22.13
C GLN A 96 19.66 -1.73 -21.17
N GLU A 97 20.26 -1.90 -19.99
CA GLU A 97 19.74 -2.79 -18.95
C GLU A 97 18.32 -2.40 -18.53
N ALA A 98 18.08 -1.10 -18.25
CA ALA A 98 16.77 -0.60 -17.91
C ALA A 98 15.74 -0.86 -19.02
N GLY A 99 16.11 -0.63 -20.28
CA GLY A 99 15.25 -0.88 -21.44
C GLY A 99 14.88 -2.36 -21.61
N VAL A 100 15.86 -3.26 -21.53
CA VAL A 100 15.63 -4.71 -21.65
C VAL A 100 14.79 -5.24 -20.48
N ALA A 101 15.07 -4.79 -19.25
CA ALA A 101 14.32 -5.19 -18.07
C ALA A 101 12.85 -4.72 -18.16
N PHE A 102 12.62 -3.50 -18.62
CA PHE A 102 11.27 -2.98 -18.86
C PHE A 102 10.53 -3.75 -19.97
N GLN A 103 11.20 -4.06 -21.07
CA GLN A 103 10.61 -4.86 -22.15
C GLN A 103 10.10 -6.21 -21.61
N LEU A 104 10.93 -6.89 -20.81
CA LEU A 104 10.56 -8.15 -20.17
C LEU A 104 9.37 -7.97 -19.22
N MET A 105 9.31 -6.88 -18.47
CA MET A 105 8.19 -6.57 -17.56
C MET A 105 6.86 -6.39 -18.31
N VAL A 106 6.90 -5.70 -19.44
CA VAL A 106 5.73 -5.53 -20.30
C VAL A 106 5.25 -6.88 -20.82
N GLU A 107 6.15 -7.75 -21.27
CA GLU A 107 5.79 -9.11 -21.71
C GLU A 107 5.17 -9.94 -20.60
N VAL A 108 5.71 -9.87 -19.38
CA VAL A 108 5.15 -10.57 -18.22
C VAL A 108 3.76 -10.02 -17.88
N ARG A 109 3.60 -8.69 -17.82
CA ARG A 109 2.30 -8.04 -17.60
C ARG A 109 1.27 -8.45 -18.66
N ASN A 110 1.67 -8.51 -19.93
CA ASN A 110 0.78 -8.84 -21.04
C ASN A 110 0.33 -10.32 -21.03
N LYS A 111 1.10 -11.20 -20.38
CA LYS A 111 0.77 -12.64 -20.25
C LYS A 111 -0.06 -12.96 -19.01
N LEU A 112 -0.26 -12.01 -18.10
CA LEU A 112 -1.17 -12.11 -16.96
C LEU A 112 -2.58 -11.67 -17.35
#